data_AF-A0A6H5G8D0-F1
#
_entry.id   AF-A0A6H5G8D0-F1
#
_cell.length_a   1.000
_cell.length_b   1.000
_cell.length_c   1.000
_cell.angle_alpha   90.00
_cell.angle_beta   90.00
_cell.angle_gamma   90.00
#
_symmetry.space_group_name_H-M   'P 1'
#
loop_
_entity.id
_entity.type
_entity.pdbx_description
1 polymer ?
#
loop_
_entity_poly.entity_id
_entity_poly.type
_entity_poly.pdbx_seq_one_letter_code
_entity_poly.pdbx_strand_id
1 'polypeptide(L)'
;MFRQIVHPESDRNFLRILYRFSQDKPLQEYRLCTVTYGTSSAPFLSGRVLKELAETHVNSHSNAAKILTSRTYVDDLNGGSDDLEEALLIRNELQDLLSTARLELRKWAANHPSLLNGIPRDHLLPSMASVRLEGEEEHTMKILGLSWQPHSDSFHYILRPVENIQTKRQLASQIARLYDPLGWLMPLTVHTRNIFRNVVQNHCDWDEHLPNYAVNDWRRFAQELPELSQLHIPRFVPTENSWLVGFSDASERAYGAALYLVSFSADGNRTSLIIAKARMAPIKAMSLPKLELCGAQLLARTIAKTLPALKTISRDRIIAVCDSEIALSWITAKNPPVWKVFVGNRVADILEHVPADQWFHTQSKENPADHASRGLRPHELIQCRQWWEGPDWLKLPAEHWLIRRVSPSLTNEAMTEARSTSLQISLVSSLTCGTDTLENRFSSMKTLQSVVAFCQRYLNKLKVKRSVQQRLDLQTRCRLLVRDKFTSFDWKEQVQPLSVEELSGALSTLVLRAQAQSLSAEIADAQASRPQLRITRTLGLFVDQKGVLR
;
A
#
# COMPACT_ATOMS: atom_id res chain seq x y z
N MET A 1 18.17 -7.87 35.42
CA MET A 1 17.77 -9.06 34.63
C MET A 1 18.95 -9.81 33.99
N PHE A 2 19.57 -9.37 32.89
CA PHE A 2 20.54 -10.22 32.12
C PHE A 2 21.62 -10.90 32.99
N ARG A 3 22.30 -10.12 33.83
CA ARG A 3 23.38 -10.61 34.71
C ARG A 3 22.92 -11.49 35.87
N GLN A 4 21.62 -11.74 36.01
CA GLN A 4 21.05 -12.67 37.00
C GLN A 4 20.76 -14.05 36.39
N ILE A 5 20.86 -14.19 35.07
CA ILE A 5 20.62 -15.45 34.35
C ILE A 5 21.95 -16.12 34.06
N VAL A 6 22.14 -17.33 34.57
CA VAL A 6 23.39 -18.09 34.46
C VAL A 6 23.43 -18.89 33.16
N HIS A 7 24.58 -18.88 32.47
CA HIS A 7 24.83 -19.78 31.34
C HIS A 7 25.20 -21.19 31.82
N PRO A 8 24.82 -22.23 31.06
CA PRO A 8 25.35 -23.59 31.24
C PRO A 8 26.88 -23.58 31.24
N GLU A 9 27.51 -24.41 32.08
CA GLU A 9 28.96 -24.41 32.23
C GLU A 9 29.70 -24.77 30.93
N SER A 10 29.10 -25.65 30.12
CA SER A 10 29.59 -26.02 28.77
C SER A 10 29.77 -24.80 27.87
N ASP A 11 28.89 -23.82 27.98
CA ASP A 11 28.77 -22.71 27.03
C ASP A 11 29.65 -21.52 27.44
N ARG A 12 30.04 -21.44 28.73
CA ARG A 12 30.84 -20.32 29.28
C ARG A 12 32.20 -20.18 28.61
N ASN A 13 32.75 -21.26 28.04
CA ASN A 13 34.02 -21.19 27.30
C ASN A 13 33.91 -20.37 26.00
N PHE A 14 32.72 -20.27 25.41
CA PHE A 14 32.48 -19.43 24.23
C PHE A 14 32.30 -17.95 24.59
N LEU A 15 32.21 -17.62 25.88
CA LEU A 15 32.03 -16.26 26.41
C LEU A 15 33.31 -15.75 27.10
N ARG A 16 34.47 -16.22 26.65
CA ARG A 16 35.77 -15.77 27.14
C ARG A 16 36.09 -14.37 26.62
N ILE A 17 36.58 -13.52 27.51
CA ILE A 17 37.10 -12.21 27.16
C ILE A 17 38.52 -12.06 27.71
N LEU A 18 39.32 -11.26 27.02
CA LEU A 18 40.62 -10.82 27.52
C LEU A 18 40.47 -9.40 28.05
N TYR A 19 40.85 -9.18 29.30
CA TYR A 19 40.73 -7.88 29.93
C TYR A 19 41.92 -7.59 30.84
N ARG A 20 42.29 -6.32 30.93
CA ARG A 20 43.25 -5.79 31.91
C ARG A 20 42.73 -4.46 32.43
N PHE A 21 42.83 -4.22 33.73
CA PHE A 21 42.31 -3.01 34.37
C PHE A 21 43.18 -1.77 34.14
N SER A 22 44.44 -1.97 33.77
CA SER A 22 45.41 -0.91 33.46
C SER A 22 46.44 -1.43 32.45
N GLN A 23 47.13 -0.52 31.74
CA GLN A 23 48.08 -0.92 30.67
C GLN A 23 49.30 -1.66 31.21
N ASP A 24 49.67 -1.35 32.45
CA ASP A 24 50.73 -1.91 33.27
C ASP A 24 50.41 -3.30 33.85
N LYS A 25 49.13 -3.72 33.82
CA LYS A 25 48.73 -5.06 34.29
C LYS A 25 48.77 -6.11 33.17
N PRO A 26 49.10 -7.36 33.49
CA PRO A 26 49.05 -8.45 32.52
C PRO A 26 47.62 -8.65 32.01
N LEU A 27 47.51 -9.04 30.74
CA LEU A 27 46.25 -9.42 30.14
C LEU A 27 45.72 -10.70 30.81
N GLN A 28 44.49 -10.66 31.29
CA GLN A 28 43.86 -11.78 31.99
C GLN A 28 42.67 -12.32 31.20
N GLU A 29 42.46 -13.62 31.31
CA GLU A 29 41.31 -14.29 30.70
C GLU A 29 40.17 -14.38 31.71
N TYR A 30 38.98 -13.94 31.30
CA TYR A 30 37.75 -14.01 32.08
C TYR A 30 36.71 -14.81 31.34
N ARG A 31 35.95 -15.63 32.08
CA ARG A 31 34.76 -16.33 31.57
C ARG A 31 33.51 -15.65 32.09
N LEU A 32 32.68 -15.14 31.20
CA LEU A 32 31.40 -14.56 31.59
C LEU A 32 30.42 -15.69 31.94
N CYS A 33 29.93 -15.71 33.18
CA CYS A 33 29.07 -16.79 33.68
C CYS A 33 27.57 -16.56 33.43
N THR A 34 27.18 -15.34 33.05
CA THR A 34 25.78 -14.91 32.98
C THR A 34 25.47 -14.32 31.62
N VAL A 35 24.19 -14.30 31.25
CA VAL A 35 23.73 -13.62 30.04
C VAL A 35 24.25 -12.19 30.04
N THR A 36 25.00 -11.85 28.99
CA THR A 36 25.73 -10.59 28.89
C THR A 36 25.13 -9.75 27.78
N TYR A 37 24.96 -8.46 28.05
CA TYR A 37 24.46 -7.50 27.07
C TYR A 37 25.37 -7.46 25.83
N GLY A 38 24.77 -7.19 24.68
CA GLY A 38 25.48 -7.12 23.40
C GLY A 38 25.69 -8.46 22.69
N THR A 39 25.42 -9.60 23.34
CA THR A 39 25.35 -10.87 22.61
C THR A 39 24.00 -10.98 21.87
N SER A 40 24.02 -11.55 20.67
CA SER A 40 22.82 -11.69 19.83
C SER A 40 21.71 -12.52 20.47
N SER A 41 22.07 -13.49 21.30
CA SER A 41 21.14 -14.39 21.99
C SER A 41 20.59 -13.84 23.31
N ALA A 42 21.18 -12.77 23.88
CA ALA A 42 20.80 -12.28 25.21
C ALA A 42 19.29 -11.92 25.34
N PRO A 43 18.68 -11.18 24.40
CA PRO A 43 17.26 -10.83 24.49
C PRO A 43 16.34 -12.07 24.44
N PHE A 44 16.71 -13.07 23.64
CA PHE A 44 15.95 -14.33 23.55
C PHE A 44 16.03 -15.10 24.86
N LEU A 45 17.23 -15.27 25.42
CA LEU A 45 17.43 -16.01 26.66
C LEU A 45 16.70 -15.36 27.84
N SER A 46 16.79 -14.03 27.98
CA SER A 46 16.09 -13.33 29.05
C SER A 46 14.57 -13.37 28.89
N GLY A 47 14.07 -13.18 27.67
CA GLY A 47 12.65 -13.29 27.38
C GLY A 47 12.11 -14.70 27.66
N ARG A 48 12.87 -15.75 27.35
CA ARG A 48 12.47 -17.13 27.65
C ARG A 48 12.40 -17.41 29.14
N VAL A 49 13.33 -16.87 29.95
CA VAL A 49 13.29 -16.99 31.42
C VAL A 49 12.05 -16.33 32.00
N LEU A 50 11.71 -15.11 31.56
CA LEU A 50 10.48 -14.44 32.01
C LEU A 50 9.23 -15.22 31.61
N LYS A 51 9.23 -15.80 30.41
CA LYS A 51 8.12 -16.65 29.94
C LYS A 51 7.99 -17.93 30.79
N GLU A 52 9.09 -18.60 31.10
CA GLU A 52 9.08 -19.79 31.96
C GLU A 52 8.58 -19.47 33.37
N LEU A 53 9.00 -18.32 33.92
CA LEU A 53 8.56 -17.86 35.22
C LEU A 53 7.04 -17.64 35.26
N ALA A 54 6.49 -17.01 34.21
CA ALA A 54 5.05 -16.80 34.05
C ALA A 54 4.28 -18.11 33.86
N GLU A 55 4.78 -19.05 33.05
CA GLU A 55 4.14 -20.36 32.83
C GLU A 55 4.10 -21.21 34.11
N THR A 56 5.18 -21.20 34.89
CA THR A 56 5.29 -21.99 36.13
C THR A 56 4.37 -21.47 37.24
N HIS A 57 4.11 -20.16 37.28
CA HIS A 57 3.35 -19.49 38.35
C HIS A 57 1.97 -18.99 37.90
N VAL A 58 1.47 -19.47 36.76
CA VAL A 58 0.19 -18.99 36.20
C VAL A 58 -1.00 -19.16 37.16
N ASN A 59 -0.98 -20.21 38.00
CA ASN A 59 -2.05 -20.50 38.96
C ASN A 59 -1.97 -19.65 40.22
N SER A 60 -0.78 -19.20 40.62
CA SER A 60 -0.59 -18.40 41.84
C SER A 60 -0.57 -16.90 41.58
N HIS A 61 -0.09 -16.46 40.41
CA HIS A 61 0.08 -15.05 40.03
C HIS A 61 -0.47 -14.82 38.62
N SER A 62 -1.77 -15.06 38.45
CA SER A 62 -2.39 -15.12 37.12
C SER A 62 -2.31 -13.79 36.36
N ASN A 63 -2.34 -12.65 37.06
CA ASN A 63 -2.31 -11.34 36.42
C ASN A 63 -0.88 -10.98 36.04
N ALA A 64 0.08 -11.17 36.95
CA ALA A 64 1.49 -10.97 36.65
C ALA A 64 1.98 -11.86 35.48
N ALA A 65 1.56 -13.13 35.44
CA ALA A 65 1.90 -14.05 34.36
C ALA A 65 1.39 -13.56 32.99
N LYS A 66 0.16 -13.02 32.92
CA LYS A 66 -0.39 -12.42 31.70
C LYS A 66 0.42 -11.19 31.26
N ILE A 67 0.82 -10.32 32.19
CA ILE A 67 1.61 -9.13 31.87
C ILE A 67 3.00 -9.52 31.37
N LEU A 68 3.70 -10.45 32.05
CA LEU A 68 5.03 -10.89 31.65
C LEU A 68 5.06 -11.51 30.25
N THR A 69 4.01 -12.25 29.88
CA THR A 69 3.91 -12.91 28.58
C THR A 69 3.50 -11.97 27.44
N SER A 70 2.73 -10.91 27.72
CA SER A 70 2.10 -10.09 26.68
C SER A 70 2.55 -8.63 26.63
N ARG A 71 3.17 -8.09 27.68
CA ARG A 71 3.51 -6.66 27.81
C ARG A 71 4.97 -6.40 28.23
N THR A 72 5.83 -7.40 28.06
CA THR A 72 7.28 -7.24 28.20
C THR A 72 7.91 -6.93 26.84
N TYR A 73 8.72 -5.88 26.78
CA TYR A 73 9.54 -5.57 25.61
C TYR A 73 11.00 -5.50 26.01
N VAL A 74 11.77 -6.53 25.67
CA VAL A 74 13.19 -6.68 26.06
C VAL A 74 13.36 -6.60 27.58
N ASP A 75 13.76 -5.45 28.11
CA ASP A 75 13.99 -5.15 29.52
C ASP A 75 12.92 -4.24 30.16
N ASP A 76 12.01 -3.69 29.35
CA ASP A 76 10.91 -2.84 29.82
C ASP A 76 9.63 -3.67 30.03
N LEU A 77 8.91 -3.39 31.11
CA LEU A 77 7.64 -4.02 31.46
C LEU A 77 6.56 -2.95 31.60
N ASN A 78 5.46 -3.12 30.87
CA ASN A 78 4.34 -2.19 30.90
C ASN A 78 3.10 -2.87 31.50
N GLY A 79 2.70 -2.46 32.70
CA GLY A 79 1.52 -2.97 33.41
C GLY A 79 0.47 -1.88 33.64
N GLY A 80 -0.73 -2.30 34.02
CA GLY A 80 -1.82 -1.38 34.41
C GLY A 80 -3.21 -1.99 34.19
N SER A 81 -4.20 -1.36 34.81
CA SER A 81 -5.64 -1.60 34.63
C SER A 81 -6.40 -0.28 34.57
N ASP A 82 -7.67 -0.33 34.17
CA ASP A 82 -8.62 0.77 34.20
C ASP A 82 -9.12 1.09 35.63
N ASP A 83 -8.93 0.15 36.57
CA ASP A 83 -9.22 0.32 38.00
C ASP A 83 -7.94 0.36 38.85
N LEU A 84 -7.94 1.21 39.88
CA LEU A 84 -6.79 1.41 40.75
C LEU A 84 -6.50 0.21 41.65
N GLU A 85 -7.53 -0.44 42.19
CA GLU A 85 -7.37 -1.60 43.07
C GLU A 85 -6.80 -2.79 42.28
N GLU A 86 -7.32 -3.02 41.08
CA GLU A 86 -6.80 -4.04 40.18
C GLU A 86 -5.35 -3.73 39.76
N ALA A 87 -5.03 -2.48 39.44
CA ALA A 87 -3.67 -2.07 39.11
C ALA A 87 -2.68 -2.27 40.27
N LEU A 88 -3.10 -2.03 41.52
CA LEU A 88 -2.32 -2.30 42.72
C LEU A 88 -2.09 -3.81 42.91
N LEU A 89 -3.12 -4.62 42.68
CA LEU A 89 -3.02 -6.08 42.75
C LEU A 89 -2.04 -6.62 41.70
N ILE A 90 -2.14 -6.17 40.45
CA ILE A 90 -1.20 -6.51 39.37
C ILE A 90 0.23 -6.14 39.76
N ARG A 91 0.44 -4.93 40.29
CA ARG A 91 1.75 -4.45 40.73
C ARG A 91 2.35 -5.36 41.80
N ASN A 92 1.58 -5.69 42.82
CA ASN A 92 2.04 -6.53 43.93
C ASN A 92 2.36 -7.95 43.44
N GLU A 93 1.46 -8.56 42.65
CA GLU A 93 1.72 -9.89 42.07
C GLU A 93 2.99 -9.90 41.21
N LEU A 94 3.27 -8.82 40.46
CA LEU A 94 4.49 -8.71 39.64
C LEU A 94 5.74 -8.65 40.51
N GLN A 95 5.73 -7.87 41.59
CA GLN A 95 6.85 -7.80 42.53
C GLN A 95 7.10 -9.15 43.19
N ASP A 96 6.05 -9.80 43.67
CA ASP A 96 6.13 -11.09 44.35
C ASP A 96 6.65 -12.17 43.40
N LEU A 97 6.06 -12.29 42.20
CA LEU A 97 6.47 -13.27 41.21
C LEU A 97 7.93 -13.09 40.80
N LEU A 98 8.35 -11.86 40.47
CA LEU A 98 9.72 -11.61 40.03
C LEU A 98 10.74 -11.73 41.17
N SER A 99 10.33 -11.51 42.42
CA SER A 99 11.19 -11.72 43.59
C SER A 99 11.61 -13.19 43.75
N THR A 100 10.77 -14.15 43.34
CA THR A 100 11.12 -15.59 43.36
C THR A 100 12.35 -15.91 42.50
N ALA A 101 12.57 -15.13 41.45
CA ALA A 101 13.73 -15.22 40.55
C ALA A 101 14.81 -14.15 40.85
N ARG A 102 14.68 -13.41 41.96
CA ARG A 102 15.54 -12.26 42.32
C ARG A 102 15.61 -11.18 41.24
N LEU A 103 14.54 -11.03 40.47
CA LEU A 103 14.43 -10.04 39.39
C LEU A 103 13.71 -8.78 39.90
N GLU A 104 14.40 -7.98 40.72
CA GLU A 104 13.80 -6.74 41.23
C GLU A 104 13.52 -5.72 40.12
N LEU A 105 12.27 -5.25 40.03
CA LEU A 105 11.88 -4.17 39.15
C LEU A 105 12.40 -2.82 39.68
N ARG A 106 12.94 -2.02 38.76
CA ARG A 106 13.55 -0.71 39.00
C ARG A 106 12.97 0.32 38.03
N LYS A 107 13.18 1.61 38.33
CA LYS A 107 12.66 2.76 37.57
C LYS A 107 11.13 2.79 37.48
N TRP A 108 10.44 2.50 38.58
CA TRP A 108 8.97 2.58 38.64
C TRP A 108 8.49 3.99 38.33
N ALA A 109 7.49 4.09 37.47
CA ALA A 109 6.74 5.31 37.17
C ALA A 109 5.28 4.95 36.91
N ALA A 110 4.35 5.81 37.33
CA ALA A 110 2.92 5.59 37.20
C ALA A 110 2.20 6.93 37.02
N ASN A 111 1.08 6.91 36.30
CA ASN A 111 0.20 8.07 36.15
C ASN A 111 -0.62 8.36 37.42
N HIS A 112 -0.87 7.35 38.25
CA HIS A 112 -1.53 7.51 39.54
C HIS A 112 -0.54 7.37 40.71
N PRO A 113 -0.34 8.38 41.57
CA PRO A 113 0.66 8.36 42.65
C PRO A 113 0.53 7.20 43.63
N SER A 114 -0.70 6.77 43.94
CA SER A 114 -0.93 5.65 44.87
C SER A 114 -0.29 4.33 44.41
N LEU A 115 -0.04 4.15 43.10
CA LEU A 115 0.66 2.98 42.57
C LEU A 115 2.15 2.95 42.93
N LEU A 116 2.72 4.06 43.40
CA LEU A 116 4.11 4.14 43.84
C LEU A 116 4.25 4.00 45.36
N ASN A 117 3.15 3.99 46.11
CA ASN A 117 3.18 3.81 47.56
C ASN A 117 3.76 2.43 47.91
N GLY A 118 4.76 2.41 48.81
CA GLY A 118 5.44 1.19 49.24
C GLY A 118 6.63 0.77 48.36
N ILE A 119 6.89 1.47 47.25
CA ILE A 119 8.08 1.23 46.42
C ILE A 119 9.29 1.96 47.02
N PRO A 120 10.45 1.30 47.19
CA PRO A 120 11.66 1.95 47.69
C PRO A 120 12.09 3.13 46.79
N ARG A 121 12.64 4.21 47.40
CA ARG A 121 13.01 5.43 46.65
C ARG A 121 14.05 5.17 45.56
N ASP A 122 14.98 4.24 45.78
CA ASP A 122 16.00 3.81 44.83
C ASP A 122 15.47 2.87 43.73
N HIS A 123 14.21 2.42 43.85
CA HIS A 123 13.50 1.69 42.81
C HIS A 123 12.62 2.61 41.95
N LEU A 124 12.31 3.83 42.41
CA LEU A 124 11.57 4.82 41.63
C LEU A 124 12.41 5.39 40.49
N LEU A 125 11.77 5.90 39.45
CA LEU A 125 12.44 6.75 38.48
C LEU A 125 13.04 7.98 39.21
N PRO A 126 14.27 8.42 38.94
CA PRO A 126 14.92 9.50 39.70
C PRO A 126 14.09 10.77 39.84
N SER A 127 13.31 11.17 38.82
CA SER A 127 12.38 12.32 38.88
C SER A 127 11.21 12.15 39.85
N MET A 128 10.90 10.92 40.26
CA MET A 128 9.83 10.61 41.21
C MET A 128 10.38 10.41 42.63
N ALA A 129 11.72 10.45 42.82
CA ALA A 129 12.39 10.19 44.09
C ALA A 129 12.81 11.46 44.86
N SER A 130 12.90 12.63 44.19
CA SER A 130 13.34 13.91 44.79
C SER A 130 12.19 14.90 45.04
N VAL A 131 12.33 15.72 46.09
CA VAL A 131 11.49 16.91 46.34
C VAL A 131 11.85 17.96 45.29
N ARG A 132 10.84 18.45 44.56
CA ARG A 132 10.99 19.42 43.46
C ARG A 132 11.70 20.70 43.93
N LEU A 133 12.77 21.09 43.24
CA LEU A 133 13.25 22.47 43.22
C LEU A 133 12.67 23.15 41.97
N GLU A 134 12.17 24.37 42.10
CA GLU A 134 11.66 25.14 40.95
C GLU A 134 12.78 25.32 39.91
N GLY A 135 12.54 24.87 38.67
CA GLY A 135 13.42 25.09 37.53
C GLY A 135 14.20 23.87 37.02
N GLU A 136 14.06 22.68 37.59
CA GLU A 136 14.64 21.45 37.01
C GLU A 136 13.79 20.93 35.84
N GLU A 137 14.44 20.62 34.71
CA GLU A 137 13.81 20.01 33.53
C GLU A 137 13.11 18.69 33.91
N GLU A 138 11.82 18.54 33.59
CA GLU A 138 11.07 17.31 33.86
C GLU A 138 11.80 16.08 33.29
N HIS A 139 12.37 15.24 34.16
CA HIS A 139 12.98 13.99 33.69
C HIS A 139 11.89 12.98 33.37
N THR A 140 11.63 12.83 32.09
CA THR A 140 10.65 11.92 31.50
C THR A 140 11.16 10.48 31.43
N MET A 141 10.26 9.49 31.47
CA MET A 141 10.61 8.10 31.16
C MET A 141 10.65 7.91 29.64
N LYS A 142 11.62 7.15 29.12
CA LYS A 142 11.59 6.77 27.70
C LYS A 142 10.86 5.45 27.52
N ILE A 143 9.82 5.42 26.70
CA ILE A 143 9.12 4.22 26.26
C ILE A 143 9.41 4.04 24.77
N LEU A 144 10.13 2.98 24.40
CA LEU A 144 10.53 2.70 23.01
C LEU A 144 11.23 3.88 22.32
N GLY A 145 11.92 4.74 23.09
CA GLY A 145 12.62 5.93 22.61
C GLY A 145 11.79 7.23 22.61
N LEU A 146 10.47 7.15 22.82
CA LEU A 146 9.59 8.32 23.03
C LEU A 146 9.59 8.73 24.50
N SER A 147 9.45 10.02 24.77
CA SER A 147 9.35 10.53 26.13
C SER A 147 7.90 10.40 26.62
N TRP A 148 7.68 9.81 27.78
CA TRP A 148 6.38 9.71 28.47
C TRP A 148 6.44 10.47 29.78
N GLN A 149 5.43 11.30 29.99
CA GLN A 149 5.18 12.02 31.23
C GLN A 149 4.06 11.32 32.01
N PRO A 150 4.36 10.69 33.16
CA PRO A 150 3.36 9.94 33.90
C PRO A 150 2.21 10.82 34.40
N HIS A 151 2.50 12.00 34.94
CA HIS A 151 1.49 12.85 35.58
C HIS A 151 0.39 13.33 34.63
N SER A 152 0.75 13.74 33.42
CA SER A 152 -0.17 14.17 32.37
C SER A 152 -0.66 13.02 31.47
N ASP A 153 -0.13 11.81 31.68
CA ASP A 153 -0.31 10.62 30.86
C ASP A 153 -0.22 10.88 29.34
N SER A 154 0.82 11.60 28.95
CA SER A 154 1.06 11.99 27.55
C SER A 154 2.49 11.73 27.12
N PHE A 155 2.66 11.54 25.80
CA PHE A 155 3.94 11.45 25.14
C PHE A 155 4.39 12.81 24.63
N HIS A 156 5.71 12.99 24.63
CA HIS A 156 6.42 14.20 24.24
C HIS A 156 7.61 13.90 23.36
N TYR A 157 8.06 14.93 22.65
CA TYR A 157 9.31 14.90 21.91
C TYR A 157 10.37 15.75 22.62
N ILE A 158 11.42 15.08 23.09
CA ILE A 158 12.61 15.77 23.60
C ILE A 158 13.55 16.00 22.44
N LEU A 159 13.66 17.27 22.06
CA LEU A 159 14.48 17.68 20.94
C LEU A 159 15.86 18.12 21.41
N ARG A 160 16.88 17.72 20.67
CA ARG A 160 18.22 18.29 20.81
C ARG A 160 18.31 19.55 19.96
N PRO A 161 19.13 20.54 20.36
CA PRO A 161 19.40 21.70 19.54
C PRO A 161 19.82 21.28 18.12
N VAL A 162 19.14 21.83 17.13
CA VAL A 162 19.46 21.57 15.72
C VAL A 162 20.56 22.53 15.31
N GLU A 163 21.63 21.97 14.78
CA GLU A 163 22.76 22.75 14.29
C GLU A 163 22.47 23.30 12.89
N ASN A 164 23.09 24.44 12.57
CA ASN A 164 23.12 24.92 11.20
C ASN A 164 23.81 23.89 10.30
N ILE A 165 23.17 23.60 9.16
CA ILE A 165 23.75 22.73 8.14
C ILE A 165 24.55 23.56 7.13
N GLN A 166 25.62 22.98 6.61
CA GLN A 166 26.40 23.47 5.49
C GLN A 166 26.52 22.41 4.40
N THR A 167 26.52 21.11 4.76
CA THR A 167 26.72 20.01 3.80
C THR A 167 25.58 19.00 3.79
N LYS A 168 25.49 18.21 2.71
CA LYS A 168 24.51 17.12 2.57
C LYS A 168 24.65 16.07 3.68
N ARG A 169 25.88 15.80 4.14
CA ARG A 169 26.16 14.90 5.28
C ARG A 169 25.54 15.42 6.58
N GLN A 170 25.72 16.71 6.86
CA GLN A 170 25.13 17.33 8.05
C GLN A 170 23.60 17.30 7.98
N LEU A 171 23.01 17.63 6.83
CA LEU A 171 21.56 17.52 6.62
C LEU A 171 21.06 16.10 6.91
N ALA A 172 21.66 15.07 6.31
CA ALA A 172 21.26 13.69 6.54
C ALA A 172 21.37 13.29 8.03
N SER A 173 22.46 13.70 8.70
CA SER A 173 22.65 13.45 10.11
C SER A 173 21.58 14.10 10.98
N GLN A 174 21.17 15.34 10.67
CA GLN A 174 20.14 16.03 11.44
C GLN A 174 18.76 15.41 11.20
N ILE A 175 18.42 15.04 9.95
CA ILE A 175 17.15 14.35 9.63
C ILE A 175 17.03 13.04 10.42
N ALA A 176 18.12 12.27 10.52
CA ALA A 176 18.12 10.99 11.24
C ALA A 176 17.93 11.13 12.76
N ARG A 177 18.12 12.32 13.33
CA ARG A 177 17.90 12.56 14.78
C ARG A 177 16.41 12.59 15.14
N LEU A 178 15.51 12.84 14.18
CA LEU A 178 14.07 12.84 14.42
C LEU A 178 13.56 11.39 14.52
N TYR A 179 13.49 10.90 15.75
CA TYR A 179 12.98 9.56 16.04
C TYR A 179 11.46 9.59 16.26
N ASP A 180 10.72 8.97 15.36
CA ASP A 180 9.26 8.91 15.38
C ASP A 180 8.77 7.51 14.93
N PRO A 181 8.62 6.56 15.86
CA PRO A 181 8.31 5.17 15.53
C PRO A 181 6.89 4.99 14.97
N LEU A 182 5.93 5.78 15.47
CA LEU A 182 4.53 5.73 15.10
C LEU A 182 4.16 6.66 13.94
N GLY A 183 5.04 7.57 13.55
CA GLY A 183 4.80 8.48 12.44
C GLY A 183 3.92 9.68 12.80
N TRP A 184 3.79 10.04 14.07
CA TRP A 184 2.99 11.21 14.46
C TRP A 184 3.52 12.52 13.89
N LEU A 185 4.84 12.60 13.66
CA LEU A 185 5.56 13.71 13.03
C LEU A 185 5.86 13.43 11.55
N MET A 186 5.12 12.52 10.90
CA MET A 186 5.34 12.16 9.50
C MET A 186 5.34 13.37 8.55
N PRO A 187 4.47 14.39 8.69
CA PRO A 187 4.54 15.59 7.85
C PRO A 187 5.91 16.30 7.92
N LEU A 188 6.53 16.37 9.10
CA LEU A 188 7.88 16.95 9.25
C LEU A 188 8.94 16.08 8.58
N THR A 189 8.81 14.76 8.74
CA THR A 189 9.72 13.79 8.13
C THR A 189 9.67 13.90 6.60
N VAL A 190 8.48 14.09 6.02
CA VAL A 190 8.33 14.28 4.58
C VAL A 190 8.89 15.61 4.12
N HIS A 191 8.65 16.70 4.85
CA HIS A 191 9.25 18.01 4.57
C HIS A 191 10.78 17.94 4.53
N THR A 192 11.39 17.42 5.59
CA THR A 192 12.85 17.34 5.69
C THR A 192 13.48 16.39 4.66
N ARG A 193 12.85 15.25 4.38
CA ARG A 193 13.28 14.35 3.30
C ARG A 193 13.11 14.95 1.93
N ASN A 194 12.14 15.86 1.74
CA ASN A 194 11.99 16.60 0.49
C ASN A 194 13.15 17.58 0.28
N ILE A 195 13.60 18.29 1.33
CA ILE A 195 14.83 19.12 1.26
C ILE A 195 16.02 18.25 0.81
N PHE A 196 16.22 17.11 1.46
CA PHE A 196 17.32 16.20 1.13
C PHE A 196 17.22 15.67 -0.31
N ARG A 197 16.03 15.27 -0.75
CA ARG A 197 15.77 14.85 -2.14
C ARG A 197 16.17 15.93 -3.13
N ASN A 198 15.76 17.18 -2.90
CA ASN A 198 16.07 18.28 -3.80
C ASN A 198 17.58 18.50 -3.91
N VAL A 199 18.31 18.42 -2.79
CA VAL A 199 19.78 18.49 -2.79
C VAL A 199 20.40 17.35 -3.62
N VAL A 200 19.90 16.11 -3.46
CA VAL A 200 20.39 14.95 -4.22
C VAL A 200 20.09 15.08 -5.72
N GLN A 201 18.93 15.61 -6.09
CA GLN A 201 18.55 15.83 -7.48
C GLN A 201 19.38 16.93 -8.16
N ASN A 202 19.92 17.87 -7.39
CA ASN A 202 20.85 18.89 -7.88
C ASN A 202 22.31 18.43 -7.85
N HIS A 203 22.57 17.13 -7.68
CA HIS A 203 23.89 16.51 -7.75
C HIS A 203 24.94 17.05 -6.75
N CYS A 204 24.51 17.66 -5.63
CA CYS A 204 25.45 18.12 -4.60
C CYS A 204 26.17 16.94 -3.94
N ASP A 205 27.48 17.03 -3.75
CA ASP A 205 28.28 16.00 -3.08
C ASP A 205 28.10 16.00 -1.55
N TRP A 206 28.64 14.98 -0.86
CA TRP A 206 28.41 14.77 0.57
C TRP A 206 28.91 15.90 1.46
N ASP A 207 30.06 16.45 1.11
CA ASP A 207 30.79 17.46 1.89
C ASP A 207 30.86 18.82 1.17
N GLU A 208 30.13 18.95 0.06
CA GLU A 208 29.95 20.21 -0.68
C GLU A 208 28.97 21.14 0.05
N HIS A 209 29.18 22.45 -0.11
CA HIS A 209 28.24 23.45 0.39
C HIS A 209 26.87 23.33 -0.28
N LEU A 210 25.83 23.30 0.55
CA LEU A 210 24.46 23.23 0.09
C LEU A 210 24.02 24.54 -0.56
N PRO A 211 23.16 24.47 -1.58
CA PRO A 211 22.53 25.66 -2.13
C PRO A 211 21.77 26.47 -1.07
N ASN A 212 21.78 27.80 -1.22
CA ASN A 212 21.13 28.72 -0.27
C ASN A 212 19.65 28.41 -0.03
N TYR A 213 18.92 27.92 -1.03
CA TYR A 213 17.52 27.54 -0.85
C TYR A 213 17.37 26.43 0.19
N ALA A 214 18.25 25.42 0.19
CA ALA A 214 18.17 24.28 1.10
C ALA A 214 18.60 24.67 2.52
N VAL A 215 19.66 25.48 2.63
CA VAL A 215 20.13 26.02 3.91
C VAL A 215 19.07 26.90 4.56
N ASN A 216 18.45 27.80 3.79
CA ASN A 216 17.40 28.69 4.30
C ASN A 216 16.13 27.92 4.67
N ASP A 217 15.74 26.92 3.89
CA ASP A 217 14.57 26.10 4.22
C ASP A 217 14.78 25.27 5.48
N TRP A 218 15.95 24.64 5.61
CA TRP A 218 16.33 23.95 6.83
C TRP A 218 16.43 24.88 8.04
N ARG A 219 17.01 26.08 7.86
CA ARG A 219 17.15 27.05 8.96
C ARG A 219 15.79 27.43 9.55
N ARG A 220 14.78 27.69 8.70
CA ARG A 220 13.41 27.96 9.14
C ARG A 220 12.82 26.76 9.89
N PHE A 221 12.94 25.56 9.33
CA PHE A 221 12.51 24.33 9.99
C PHE A 221 13.17 24.15 11.37
N ALA A 222 14.48 24.37 11.46
CA ALA A 222 15.26 24.23 12.69
C ALA A 222 14.90 25.27 13.76
N GLN A 223 14.55 26.50 13.36
CA GLN A 223 14.10 27.57 14.25
C GLN A 223 12.73 27.28 14.87
N GLU A 224 11.82 26.69 14.10
CA GLU A 224 10.48 26.31 14.55
C GLU A 224 10.49 24.99 15.34
N LEU A 225 11.51 24.13 15.17
CA LEU A 225 11.51 22.79 15.76
C LEU A 225 11.34 22.76 17.29
N PRO A 226 11.96 23.65 18.08
CA PRO A 226 11.76 23.70 19.53
C PRO A 226 10.29 23.81 19.96
N GLU A 227 9.41 24.35 19.11
CA GLU A 227 7.98 24.46 19.42
C GLU A 227 7.31 23.09 19.63
N LEU A 228 7.88 21.99 19.10
CA LEU A 228 7.33 20.64 19.34
C LEU A 228 7.37 20.21 20.80
N SER A 229 8.12 20.90 21.67
CA SER A 229 8.04 20.65 23.12
C SER A 229 6.63 20.95 23.68
N GLN A 230 5.84 21.77 22.99
CA GLN A 230 4.45 22.09 23.33
C GLN A 230 3.47 21.00 22.89
N LEU A 231 3.92 19.99 22.15
CA LEU A 231 3.05 18.94 21.65
C LEU A 231 2.85 17.87 22.73
N HIS A 232 1.60 17.73 23.18
CA HIS A 232 1.18 16.69 24.12
C HIS A 232 0.32 15.66 23.37
N ILE A 233 0.80 14.42 23.26
CA ILE A 233 0.05 13.34 22.63
C ILE A 233 -0.51 12.42 23.72
N PRO A 234 -1.83 12.36 23.95
CA PRO A 234 -2.40 11.49 24.97
C PRO A 234 -1.98 10.03 24.76
N ARG A 235 -1.46 9.37 25.81
CA ARG A 235 -1.10 7.94 25.74
C ARG A 235 -2.36 7.08 25.67
N PHE A 236 -3.37 7.42 26.46
CA PHE A 236 -4.60 6.65 26.54
C PHE A 236 -5.45 6.85 25.27
N VAL A 237 -5.78 5.74 24.64
CA VAL A 237 -6.70 5.69 23.52
C VAL A 237 -7.83 4.70 23.87
N PRO A 238 -9.08 5.15 23.95
CA PRO A 238 -10.21 4.24 24.18
C PRO A 238 -10.39 3.32 22.97
N THR A 239 -10.39 2.00 23.19
CA THR A 239 -10.52 1.00 22.13
C THR A 239 -11.87 0.28 22.13
N GLU A 240 -12.69 0.53 23.15
CA GLU A 240 -14.05 0.01 23.24
C GLU A 240 -14.96 0.71 22.24
N ASN A 241 -15.91 -0.06 21.69
CA ASN A 241 -16.88 0.41 20.69
C ASN A 241 -16.26 1.36 19.64
N SER A 242 -15.12 0.96 19.07
CA SER A 242 -14.33 1.84 18.22
C SER A 242 -14.26 1.35 16.77
N TRP A 243 -14.02 2.28 15.86
CA TRP A 243 -13.76 2.03 14.44
C TRP A 243 -12.35 2.47 14.08
N LEU A 244 -11.69 1.69 13.22
CA LEU A 244 -10.40 2.04 12.66
C LEU A 244 -10.63 2.70 11.31
N VAL A 245 -10.30 3.99 11.21
CA VAL A 245 -10.48 4.78 10.00
C VAL A 245 -9.11 5.19 9.46
N GLY A 246 -8.80 4.71 8.27
CA GLY A 246 -7.54 4.96 7.58
C GLY A 246 -7.72 5.89 6.41
N PHE A 247 -6.84 6.87 6.27
CA PHE A 247 -6.80 7.79 5.14
C PHE A 247 -5.52 7.59 4.34
N SER A 248 -5.61 7.66 3.03
CA SER A 248 -4.48 7.63 2.12
C SER A 248 -4.51 8.84 1.20
N ASP A 249 -3.33 9.33 0.86
CA ASP A 249 -3.16 10.40 -0.10
C ASP A 249 -1.83 10.25 -0.84
N ALA A 250 -1.72 10.91 -2.00
CA ALA A 250 -0.46 11.04 -2.70
C ALA A 250 -0.30 12.39 -3.39
N SER A 251 0.94 12.87 -3.37
CA SER A 251 1.41 13.99 -4.17
C SER A 251 2.63 13.59 -5.00
N GLU A 252 3.10 14.51 -5.83
CA GLU A 252 4.37 14.35 -6.56
C GLU A 252 5.59 14.24 -5.62
N ARG A 253 5.45 14.64 -4.35
CA ARG A 253 6.54 14.60 -3.35
C ARG A 253 6.59 13.27 -2.63
N ALA A 254 5.47 12.83 -2.08
CA ALA A 254 5.33 11.60 -1.31
C ALA A 254 3.90 11.07 -1.37
N TYR A 255 3.72 9.82 -0.94
CA TYR A 255 2.41 9.25 -0.65
C TYR A 255 2.37 8.79 0.80
N GLY A 256 1.23 9.00 1.43
CA GLY A 256 1.05 8.90 2.87
C GLY A 256 -0.19 8.11 3.25
N ALA A 257 -0.18 7.60 4.47
CA ALA A 257 -1.31 6.98 5.13
C ALA A 257 -1.36 7.42 6.60
N ALA A 258 -2.56 7.72 7.09
CA ALA A 258 -2.82 8.10 8.48
C ALA A 258 -3.99 7.26 9.03
N LEU A 259 -3.79 6.61 10.18
CA LEU A 259 -4.78 5.75 10.83
C LEU A 259 -5.27 6.41 12.11
N TYR A 260 -6.59 6.56 12.19
CA TYR A 260 -7.29 7.09 13.35
C TYR A 260 -8.14 6.01 13.98
N LEU A 261 -8.16 6.00 15.31
CA LEU A 261 -9.18 5.28 16.05
C LEU A 261 -10.29 6.25 16.42
N VAL A 262 -11.53 5.84 16.17
CA VAL A 262 -12.74 6.62 16.48
C VAL A 262 -13.55 5.83 17.49
N SER A 263 -13.57 6.28 18.74
CA SER A 263 -14.36 5.66 19.81
C SER A 263 -15.68 6.39 19.99
N PHE A 264 -16.77 5.63 20.08
CA PHE A 264 -18.12 6.18 20.22
C PHE A 264 -18.55 6.10 21.69
N SER A 265 -18.85 7.27 22.29
CA SER A 265 -19.33 7.40 23.66
C SER A 265 -20.59 8.27 23.72
N ALA A 266 -21.34 8.19 24.82
CA ALA A 266 -22.50 9.05 25.09
C ALA A 266 -22.11 10.54 25.15
N ASP A 267 -20.89 10.85 25.60
CA ASP A 267 -20.35 12.22 25.70
C ASP A 267 -19.79 12.75 24.37
N GLY A 268 -19.90 11.95 23.29
CA GLY A 268 -19.40 12.27 21.96
C GLY A 268 -18.28 11.35 21.48
N ASN A 269 -17.98 11.44 20.18
CA ASN A 269 -16.93 10.62 19.58
C ASN A 269 -15.56 11.22 19.87
N ARG A 270 -14.60 10.36 20.23
CA ARG A 270 -13.20 10.74 20.37
C ARG A 270 -12.40 10.15 19.23
N THR A 271 -11.54 10.96 18.65
CA THR A 271 -10.66 10.58 17.56
C THR A 271 -9.21 10.65 18.02
N SER A 272 -8.38 9.70 17.59
CA SER A 272 -6.96 9.68 17.95
C SER A 272 -6.12 9.11 16.81
N LEU A 273 -5.10 9.87 16.39
CA LEU A 273 -4.10 9.40 15.42
C LEU A 273 -3.23 8.31 16.06
N ILE A 274 -3.34 7.07 15.58
CA ILE A 274 -2.61 5.92 16.14
C ILE A 274 -1.27 5.74 15.47
N ILE A 275 -1.25 5.80 14.14
CA ILE A 275 -0.06 5.56 13.36
C ILE A 275 -0.18 6.28 12.02
N ALA A 276 0.93 6.81 11.53
CA ALA A 276 1.04 7.26 10.15
C ALA A 276 2.32 6.74 9.49
N LYS A 277 2.28 6.61 8.17
CA LYS A 277 3.42 6.19 7.35
C LYS A 277 3.40 6.99 6.07
N ALA A 278 4.57 7.43 5.62
CA ALA A 278 4.74 8.00 4.30
C ALA A 278 5.99 7.46 3.61
N ARG A 279 5.98 7.53 2.29
CA ARG A 279 7.13 7.18 1.43
C ARG A 279 7.28 8.26 0.38
N MET A 280 8.53 8.66 0.15
CA MET A 280 8.82 9.64 -0.89
C MET A 280 8.50 9.05 -2.28
N ALA A 281 7.82 9.82 -3.13
CA ALA A 281 7.39 9.39 -4.46
C ALA A 281 8.61 9.06 -5.33
N PRO A 282 8.59 8.08 -6.25
CA PRO A 282 9.79 7.77 -7.05
C PRO A 282 10.34 8.98 -7.81
N ILE A 283 11.66 9.08 -7.96
CA ILE A 283 12.30 10.16 -8.75
C ILE A 283 11.88 10.06 -10.22
N LYS A 284 11.72 8.83 -10.73
CA LYS A 284 11.15 8.61 -12.06
C LYS A 284 9.67 8.97 -12.05
N ALA A 285 9.29 9.90 -12.92
CA ALA A 285 7.93 10.40 -13.03
C ALA A 285 6.93 9.24 -13.18
N MET A 286 5.86 9.33 -12.39
CA MET A 286 4.74 8.41 -12.37
C MET A 286 3.47 9.24 -12.36
N SER A 287 2.40 8.76 -13.01
CA SER A 287 1.13 9.47 -12.99
C SER A 287 0.58 9.54 -11.56
N LEU A 288 -0.08 10.66 -11.24
CA LEU A 288 -0.67 10.87 -9.91
C LEU A 288 -1.61 9.73 -9.49
N PRO A 289 -2.49 9.18 -10.36
CA PRO A 289 -3.33 8.02 -10.01
C PRO A 289 -2.55 6.79 -9.56
N LYS A 290 -1.37 6.54 -10.13
CA LYS A 290 -0.51 5.43 -9.71
C LYS A 290 0.15 5.69 -8.36
N LEU A 291 0.46 6.95 -8.04
CA LEU A 291 0.95 7.33 -6.71
C LEU A 291 -0.16 7.24 -5.66
N GLU A 292 -1.38 7.66 -5.98
CA GLU A 292 -2.57 7.51 -5.14
C GLU A 292 -2.84 6.03 -4.84
N LEU A 293 -2.74 5.15 -5.85
CA LEU A 293 -2.80 3.70 -5.64
C LEU A 293 -1.66 3.18 -4.75
N CYS A 294 -0.47 3.78 -4.78
CA CYS A 294 0.60 3.45 -3.84
C CYS A 294 0.28 3.92 -2.41
N GLY A 295 -0.37 5.08 -2.25
CA GLY A 295 -0.90 5.55 -0.97
C GLY A 295 -1.92 4.57 -0.39
N ALA A 296 -2.89 4.14 -1.21
CA ALA A 296 -3.87 3.13 -0.83
C ALA A 296 -3.22 1.79 -0.43
N GLN A 297 -2.21 1.34 -1.18
CA GLN A 297 -1.42 0.15 -0.82
C GLN A 297 -0.70 0.31 0.53
N LEU A 298 -0.08 1.47 0.76
CA LEU A 298 0.60 1.77 2.01
C LEU A 298 -0.39 1.75 3.18
N LEU A 299 -1.59 2.30 2.98
CA LEU A 299 -2.65 2.30 3.96
C LEU A 299 -3.10 0.88 4.31
N ALA A 300 -3.43 0.05 3.30
CA ALA A 300 -3.88 -1.32 3.49
C ALA A 300 -2.88 -2.15 4.31
N ARG A 301 -1.59 -2.05 3.99
CA ARG A 301 -0.51 -2.70 4.73
C ARG A 301 -0.33 -2.17 6.15
N THR A 302 -0.57 -0.86 6.36
CA THR A 302 -0.49 -0.24 7.68
C THR A 302 -1.63 -0.72 8.56
N ILE A 303 -2.85 -0.83 8.03
CA ILE A 303 -4.00 -1.45 8.70
C ILE A 303 -3.67 -2.89 9.10
N ALA A 304 -3.21 -3.71 8.16
CA ALA A 304 -2.90 -5.13 8.41
C ALA A 304 -1.85 -5.33 9.53
N LYS A 305 -0.87 -4.42 9.63
CA LYS A 305 0.16 -4.47 10.67
C LYS A 305 -0.30 -3.94 12.03
N THR A 306 -1.25 -3.02 12.04
CA THR A 306 -1.72 -2.35 13.27
C THR A 306 -2.83 -3.14 13.94
N LEU A 307 -3.71 -3.77 13.16
CA LEU A 307 -4.88 -4.48 13.66
C LEU A 307 -4.58 -5.56 14.72
N PRO A 308 -3.50 -6.37 14.61
CA PRO A 308 -3.18 -7.37 15.65
C PRO A 308 -2.88 -6.77 17.03
N ALA A 309 -2.43 -5.51 17.09
CA ALA A 309 -2.22 -4.80 18.34
C ALA A 309 -3.53 -4.25 18.94
N LEU A 310 -4.55 -4.02 18.10
CA LEU A 310 -5.86 -3.48 18.48
C LEU A 310 -6.91 -4.59 18.62
N LYS A 311 -6.71 -5.49 19.59
CA LYS A 311 -7.48 -6.75 19.73
C LYS A 311 -9.00 -6.58 19.88
N THR A 312 -9.48 -5.41 20.31
CA THR A 312 -10.91 -5.13 20.49
C THR A 312 -11.61 -4.70 19.20
N ILE A 313 -10.85 -4.39 18.14
CA ILE A 313 -11.40 -3.89 16.88
C ILE A 313 -11.65 -5.06 15.94
N SER A 314 -12.92 -5.28 15.61
CA SER A 314 -13.32 -6.28 14.64
C SER A 314 -13.06 -5.82 13.21
N ARG A 315 -12.84 -6.78 12.29
CA ARG A 315 -12.51 -6.50 10.89
C ARG A 315 -13.60 -5.76 10.12
N ASP A 316 -14.85 -5.89 10.52
CA ASP A 316 -16.00 -5.18 9.95
C ASP A 316 -16.03 -3.69 10.32
N ARG A 317 -15.27 -3.27 11.34
CA ARG A 317 -15.19 -1.87 11.81
C ARG A 317 -13.96 -1.15 11.26
N ILE A 318 -13.61 -1.45 10.01
CA ILE A 318 -12.49 -0.85 9.30
C ILE A 318 -13.03 -0.05 8.12
N ILE A 319 -12.59 1.20 8.02
CA ILE A 319 -12.87 2.08 6.89
C ILE A 319 -11.53 2.53 6.30
N ALA A 320 -11.35 2.36 5.00
CA ALA A 320 -10.25 2.92 4.24
C ALA A 320 -10.76 4.03 3.33
N VAL A 321 -10.07 5.17 3.34
CA VAL A 321 -10.48 6.38 2.62
C VAL A 321 -9.36 6.84 1.68
N CYS A 322 -9.75 7.21 0.47
CA CYS A 322 -8.88 7.82 -0.53
C CYS A 322 -9.70 8.89 -1.26
N ASP A 323 -9.10 9.99 -1.65
CA ASP A 323 -9.75 11.06 -2.43
C ASP A 323 -9.59 10.90 -3.95
N SER A 324 -8.88 9.86 -4.39
CA SER A 324 -8.74 9.51 -5.81
C SER A 324 -9.87 8.60 -6.30
N GLU A 325 -10.78 9.16 -7.08
CA GLU A 325 -11.81 8.35 -7.76
C GLU A 325 -11.22 7.34 -8.74
N ILE A 326 -10.08 7.66 -9.38
CA ILE A 326 -9.42 6.73 -10.31
C ILE A 326 -8.83 5.54 -9.56
N ALA A 327 -8.06 5.77 -8.49
CA ALA A 327 -7.49 4.69 -7.71
C ALA A 327 -8.60 3.83 -7.07
N LEU A 328 -9.65 4.46 -6.54
CA LEU A 328 -10.81 3.74 -6.01
C LEU A 328 -11.54 2.94 -7.08
N SER A 329 -11.66 3.45 -8.31
CA SER A 329 -12.30 2.69 -9.41
C SER A 329 -11.52 1.42 -9.74
N TRP A 330 -10.19 1.43 -9.64
CA TRP A 330 -9.37 0.23 -9.81
C TRP A 330 -9.56 -0.78 -8.68
N ILE A 331 -9.67 -0.32 -7.44
CA ILE A 331 -9.83 -1.15 -6.24
C ILE A 331 -11.23 -1.76 -6.16
N THR A 332 -12.27 -1.00 -6.52
CA THR A 332 -13.68 -1.33 -6.26
C THR A 332 -14.45 -1.82 -7.49
N ALA A 333 -13.79 -1.98 -8.63
CA ALA A 333 -14.40 -2.48 -9.86
C ALA A 333 -15.04 -3.87 -9.65
N LYS A 334 -16.33 -4.00 -9.96
CA LYS A 334 -17.06 -5.29 -9.88
C LYS A 334 -16.60 -6.30 -10.93
N ASN A 335 -16.31 -5.82 -12.15
CA ASN A 335 -15.85 -6.64 -13.27
C ASN A 335 -14.59 -5.99 -13.87
N PRO A 336 -13.44 -6.05 -13.17
CA PRO A 336 -12.23 -5.40 -13.64
C PRO A 336 -11.69 -6.12 -14.89
N PRO A 337 -11.20 -5.39 -15.91
CA PRO A 337 -10.40 -6.01 -16.96
C PRO A 337 -9.06 -6.49 -16.38
N VAL A 338 -8.30 -7.23 -17.19
CA VAL A 338 -6.92 -7.56 -16.82
C VAL A 338 -6.10 -6.27 -16.80
N TRP A 339 -5.73 -5.81 -15.61
CA TRP A 339 -4.89 -4.63 -15.45
C TRP A 339 -3.46 -4.87 -15.94
N LYS A 340 -2.79 -3.80 -16.36
CA LYS A 340 -1.32 -3.79 -16.49
C LYS A 340 -0.68 -4.17 -15.15
N VAL A 341 0.50 -4.78 -15.21
CA VAL A 341 1.17 -5.42 -14.05
C VAL A 341 1.23 -4.51 -12.81
N PHE A 342 1.55 -3.23 -13.01
CA PHE A 342 1.69 -2.28 -11.90
C PHE A 342 0.40 -2.11 -11.09
N VAL A 343 -0.72 -1.88 -11.77
CA VAL A 343 -2.04 -1.68 -11.14
C VAL A 343 -2.56 -3.01 -10.61
N GLY A 344 -2.49 -4.08 -11.42
CA GLY A 344 -3.00 -5.41 -11.03
C GLY A 344 -2.36 -5.94 -9.76
N ASN A 345 -1.04 -5.88 -9.64
CA ASN A 345 -0.34 -6.37 -8.46
C ASN A 345 -0.67 -5.56 -7.19
N ARG A 346 -0.85 -4.24 -7.32
CA ARG A 346 -1.19 -3.37 -6.18
C ARG A 346 -2.62 -3.53 -5.73
N VAL A 347 -3.56 -3.63 -6.67
CA VAL A 347 -4.96 -3.92 -6.36
C VAL A 347 -5.07 -5.27 -5.64
N ALA A 348 -4.36 -6.30 -6.12
CA ALA A 348 -4.34 -7.60 -5.43
C ALA A 348 -3.80 -7.51 -3.99
N ASP A 349 -2.68 -6.83 -3.77
CA ASP A 349 -2.08 -6.62 -2.44
C ASP A 349 -2.96 -5.76 -1.52
N ILE A 350 -3.65 -4.75 -2.06
CA ILE A 350 -4.63 -3.95 -1.30
C ILE A 350 -5.78 -4.85 -0.81
N LEU A 351 -6.37 -5.62 -1.72
CA LEU A 351 -7.55 -6.44 -1.45
C LEU A 351 -7.24 -7.67 -0.60
N GLU A 352 -5.98 -8.09 -0.49
CA GLU A 352 -5.52 -9.10 0.47
C GLU A 352 -5.69 -8.63 1.92
N HIS A 353 -5.61 -7.32 2.16
CA HIS A 353 -5.62 -6.73 3.50
C HIS A 353 -6.93 -6.00 3.83
N VAL A 354 -7.51 -5.27 2.87
CA VAL A 354 -8.72 -4.48 3.05
C VAL A 354 -9.70 -4.76 1.91
N PRO A 355 -10.84 -5.43 2.18
CA PRO A 355 -11.89 -5.69 1.21
C PRO A 355 -12.40 -4.45 0.47
N ALA A 356 -12.79 -4.62 -0.79
CA ALA A 356 -13.22 -3.53 -1.68
C ALA A 356 -14.41 -2.71 -1.14
N ASP A 357 -15.30 -3.33 -0.36
CA ASP A 357 -16.50 -2.70 0.20
C ASP A 357 -16.24 -1.80 1.43
N GLN A 358 -15.01 -1.86 1.95
CA GLN A 358 -14.49 -1.00 3.03
C GLN A 358 -13.76 0.25 2.50
N TRP A 359 -13.66 0.43 1.19
CA TRP A 359 -13.05 1.59 0.56
C TRP A 359 -14.07 2.68 0.22
N PHE A 360 -13.77 3.90 0.64
CA PHE A 360 -14.64 5.06 0.46
C PHE A 360 -13.87 6.27 -0.08
N HIS A 361 -14.62 7.14 -0.75
CA HIS A 361 -14.13 8.43 -1.22
C HIS A 361 -14.46 9.55 -0.23
N THR A 362 -13.51 10.46 -0.01
CA THR A 362 -13.75 11.76 0.64
C THR A 362 -13.22 12.89 -0.22
N GLN A 363 -13.62 14.13 0.05
CA GLN A 363 -13.07 15.30 -0.67
C GLN A 363 -11.63 15.56 -0.23
N SER A 364 -10.73 15.96 -1.13
CA SER A 364 -9.31 16.19 -0.80
C SER A 364 -9.10 17.15 0.37
N LYS A 365 -9.92 18.21 0.49
CA LYS A 365 -9.85 19.16 1.62
C LYS A 365 -10.15 18.53 2.99
N GLU A 366 -10.87 17.40 3.00
CA GLU A 366 -11.24 16.64 4.19
C GLU A 366 -10.24 15.51 4.48
N ASN A 367 -9.23 15.32 3.63
CA ASN A 367 -8.29 14.19 3.72
C ASN A 367 -7.05 14.56 4.57
N PRO A 368 -6.93 14.09 5.83
CA PRO A 368 -5.78 14.41 6.67
C PRO A 368 -4.46 13.81 6.15
N ALA A 369 -4.51 12.79 5.30
CA ALA A 369 -3.31 12.17 4.74
C ALA A 369 -2.58 13.11 3.75
N ASP A 370 -3.22 14.18 3.27
CA ASP A 370 -2.60 15.22 2.44
C ASP A 370 -1.38 15.85 3.14
N HIS A 371 -1.46 16.08 4.45
CA HIS A 371 -0.36 16.59 5.26
C HIS A 371 0.85 15.63 5.28
N ALA A 372 0.58 14.32 5.28
CA ALA A 372 1.63 13.29 5.21
C ALA A 372 2.21 13.12 3.81
N SER A 373 1.52 13.51 2.75
CA SER A 373 2.00 13.40 1.37
C SER A 373 2.77 14.66 0.92
N ARG A 374 2.40 15.84 1.44
CA ARG A 374 2.99 17.13 1.05
C ARG A 374 4.07 17.64 1.99
N GLY A 375 3.97 17.27 3.27
CA GLY A 375 4.82 17.73 4.36
C GLY A 375 4.35 19.05 4.98
N LEU A 376 4.69 19.26 6.25
CA LEU A 376 4.44 20.49 7.01
C LEU A 376 5.71 20.90 7.77
N ARG A 377 5.79 22.17 8.15
CA ARG A 377 6.79 22.65 9.11
C ARG A 377 6.30 22.50 10.56
N PRO A 378 7.19 22.60 11.57
CA PRO A 378 6.82 22.36 12.97
C PRO A 378 5.66 23.23 13.44
N HIS A 379 5.69 24.54 13.16
CA HIS A 379 4.62 25.46 13.57
C HIS A 379 3.27 25.07 12.96
N GLU A 380 3.26 24.77 11.66
CA GLU A 380 2.08 24.36 10.91
C GLU A 380 1.51 23.03 11.44
N LEU A 381 2.38 22.07 11.76
CA LEU A 381 1.96 20.77 12.28
C LEU A 381 1.29 20.88 13.65
N ILE A 382 1.87 21.68 14.56
CA ILE A 382 1.34 21.83 15.93
C ILE A 382 -0.09 22.38 15.88
N GLN A 383 -0.36 23.32 14.98
CA GLN A 383 -1.67 23.94 14.81
C GLN A 383 -2.64 23.12 13.94
N CYS A 384 -2.16 22.04 13.29
CA CYS A 384 -2.94 21.27 12.34
C CYS A 384 -3.92 20.31 13.04
N ARG A 385 -5.07 20.83 13.47
CA ARG A 385 -6.13 20.03 14.11
C ARG A 385 -6.57 18.84 13.28
N GLN A 386 -6.71 19.01 11.96
CA GLN A 386 -7.11 17.96 11.03
C GLN A 386 -6.12 16.78 11.03
N TRP A 387 -4.83 17.03 11.22
CA TRP A 387 -3.82 15.97 11.33
C TRP A 387 -3.94 15.20 12.65
N TRP A 388 -4.08 15.89 13.77
CA TRP A 388 -4.09 15.26 15.09
C TRP A 388 -5.41 14.57 15.42
N GLU A 389 -6.53 15.20 15.06
CA GLU A 389 -7.87 14.77 15.43
C GLU A 389 -8.65 14.15 14.24
N GLY A 390 -8.07 14.15 13.04
CA GLY A 390 -8.79 13.80 11.82
C GLY A 390 -9.77 14.89 11.41
N PRO A 391 -10.53 14.69 10.30
CA PRO A 391 -11.54 15.65 9.88
C PRO A 391 -12.71 15.70 10.87
N ASP A 392 -13.31 16.88 11.03
CA ASP A 392 -14.29 17.15 12.08
C ASP A 392 -15.53 16.24 12.01
N TRP A 393 -15.90 15.78 10.82
CA TRP A 393 -17.03 14.86 10.66
C TRP A 393 -16.80 13.49 11.32
N LEU A 394 -15.56 13.07 11.63
CA LEU A 394 -15.33 11.84 12.43
C LEU A 394 -15.86 11.97 13.86
N LYS A 395 -15.99 13.20 14.37
CA LYS A 395 -16.56 13.47 15.70
C LYS A 395 -18.08 13.42 15.70
N LEU A 396 -18.70 13.42 14.52
CA LEU A 396 -20.14 13.28 14.35
C LEU A 396 -20.54 11.80 14.29
N PRO A 397 -21.82 11.46 14.52
CA PRO A 397 -22.35 10.12 14.29
C PRO A 397 -22.01 9.61 12.88
N ALA A 398 -21.81 8.31 12.74
CA ALA A 398 -21.32 7.68 11.50
C ALA A 398 -22.16 8.00 10.24
N GLU A 399 -23.45 8.28 10.41
CA GLU A 399 -24.38 8.67 9.35
C GLU A 399 -24.08 10.06 8.73
N HIS A 400 -23.36 10.91 9.45
CA HIS A 400 -22.96 12.26 9.01
C HIS A 400 -21.54 12.30 8.44
N TRP A 401 -20.86 11.15 8.34
CA TRP A 401 -19.51 11.09 7.83
C TRP A 401 -19.47 11.47 6.35
N LEU A 402 -18.57 12.38 5.98
CA LEU A 402 -18.45 12.89 4.61
C LEU A 402 -17.63 11.93 3.73
N ILE A 403 -18.09 10.68 3.68
CA ILE A 403 -17.54 9.62 2.86
C ILE A 403 -18.63 9.05 1.95
N ARG A 404 -18.25 8.64 0.74
CA ARG A 404 -19.19 8.04 -0.22
C ARG A 404 -18.56 6.85 -0.91
N ARG A 405 -19.40 5.92 -1.36
CA ARG A 405 -18.94 4.85 -2.25
C ARG A 405 -18.81 5.39 -3.67
N VAL A 406 -17.66 5.13 -4.28
CA VAL A 406 -17.46 5.42 -5.72
C VAL A 406 -18.27 4.40 -6.51
N SER A 407 -18.89 4.85 -7.59
CA SER A 407 -19.60 3.95 -8.49
C SER A 407 -18.60 2.96 -9.11
N PRO A 408 -18.92 1.65 -9.17
CA PRO A 408 -18.01 0.62 -9.67
C PRO A 408 -17.76 0.72 -11.19
N SER A 409 -18.28 1.76 -11.85
CA SER A 409 -18.04 2.07 -13.25
C SER A 409 -16.66 2.67 -13.44
N LEU A 410 -15.86 2.04 -14.29
CA LEU A 410 -14.51 2.48 -14.62
C LEU A 410 -14.58 3.73 -15.50
N THR A 411 -13.85 4.78 -15.11
CA THR A 411 -13.70 5.99 -15.94
C THR A 411 -12.87 5.69 -17.19
N ASN A 412 -12.99 6.52 -18.23
CA ASN A 412 -12.16 6.38 -19.44
C ASN A 412 -10.66 6.44 -19.09
N GLU A 413 -10.30 7.29 -18.13
CA GLU A 413 -8.93 7.42 -17.63
C GLU A 413 -8.47 6.16 -16.90
N ALA A 414 -9.31 5.58 -16.03
CA ALA A 414 -9.01 4.30 -15.37
C ALA A 414 -8.80 3.17 -16.39
N MET A 415 -9.52 3.19 -17.52
CA MET A 415 -9.41 2.20 -18.58
C MET A 415 -8.09 2.24 -19.37
N THR A 416 -7.32 3.33 -19.29
CA THR A 416 -6.00 3.41 -19.93
C THR A 416 -5.00 2.38 -19.36
N GLU A 417 -5.21 1.93 -18.13
CA GLU A 417 -4.39 0.91 -17.47
C GLU A 417 -4.90 -0.52 -17.67
N ALA A 418 -6.02 -0.72 -18.38
CA ALA A 418 -6.42 -2.04 -18.85
C ALA A 418 -5.42 -2.55 -19.90
N ARG A 419 -5.07 -3.83 -19.85
CA ARG A 419 -4.25 -4.43 -20.92
C ARG A 419 -5.06 -4.42 -22.20
N SER A 420 -4.50 -3.80 -23.23
CA SER A 420 -4.99 -3.96 -24.59
C SER A 420 -4.79 -5.42 -24.98
N THR A 421 -5.88 -6.17 -25.07
CA THR A 421 -5.83 -7.50 -25.68
C THR A 421 -5.68 -7.29 -27.18
N SER A 422 -4.45 -7.21 -27.69
CA SER A 422 -4.24 -7.25 -29.13
C SER A 422 -4.56 -8.66 -29.60
N LEU A 423 -5.72 -8.84 -30.24
CA LEU A 423 -5.94 -9.99 -31.09
C LEU A 423 -4.89 -9.90 -32.22
N GLN A 424 -3.79 -10.64 -32.09
CA GLN A 424 -2.92 -10.90 -33.23
C GLN A 424 -3.70 -11.83 -34.17
N ILE A 425 -4.45 -11.22 -35.09
CA ILE A 425 -4.94 -11.93 -36.27
C ILE A 425 -3.71 -12.08 -37.16
N SER A 426 -3.00 -13.20 -37.02
CA SER A 426 -1.98 -13.57 -37.99
C SER A 426 -2.71 -13.87 -39.29
N LEU A 427 -2.63 -12.95 -40.26
CA LEU A 427 -3.08 -13.22 -41.60
C LEU A 427 -2.12 -14.28 -42.15
N VAL A 428 -2.50 -15.55 -42.08
CA VAL A 428 -1.81 -16.59 -42.83
C VAL A 428 -2.06 -16.25 -44.28
N SER A 429 -1.11 -15.54 -44.89
CA SER A 429 -0.96 -15.54 -46.34
C SER A 429 -0.49 -16.96 -46.68
N SER A 430 -1.44 -17.90 -46.79
CA SER A 430 -1.16 -19.10 -47.55
C SER A 430 -1.00 -18.65 -49.00
N LEU A 431 0.23 -18.28 -49.35
CA LEU A 431 0.77 -18.55 -50.66
C LEU A 431 0.51 -20.04 -50.90
N THR A 432 -0.54 -20.31 -51.66
CA THR A 432 -0.70 -21.45 -52.56
C THR A 432 0.28 -22.61 -52.30
N CYS A 433 -0.14 -23.58 -51.51
CA CYS A 433 0.37 -24.93 -51.64
C CYS A 433 -0.76 -25.91 -51.34
N GLY A 434 -1.51 -26.23 -52.40
CA GLY A 434 -2.57 -27.23 -52.38
C GLY A 434 -3.54 -26.98 -53.54
N THR A 435 -3.74 -27.99 -54.37
CA THR A 435 -4.75 -28.07 -55.43
C THR A 435 -6.19 -28.04 -54.91
N ASP A 436 -6.40 -27.85 -53.61
CA ASP A 436 -7.72 -27.81 -52.95
C ASP A 436 -8.25 -26.36 -52.96
N THR A 437 -8.60 -25.85 -54.13
CA THR A 437 -9.25 -24.55 -54.24
C THR A 437 -10.72 -24.66 -53.79
N LEU A 438 -11.31 -23.56 -53.29
CA LEU A 438 -12.70 -23.55 -52.79
C LEU A 438 -13.69 -24.14 -53.81
N GLU A 439 -13.42 -23.91 -55.09
CA GLU A 439 -14.20 -24.34 -56.24
C GLU A 439 -14.17 -25.88 -56.41
N ASN A 440 -13.06 -26.53 -56.05
CA ASN A 440 -12.90 -27.99 -56.14
C ASN A 440 -13.68 -28.74 -55.04
N ARG A 441 -14.19 -28.02 -54.03
CA ARG A 441 -14.96 -28.60 -52.92
C ARG A 441 -16.46 -28.71 -53.18
N PHE A 442 -16.95 -28.17 -54.29
CA PHE A 442 -18.39 -28.15 -54.60
C PHE A 442 -18.65 -28.60 -56.04
N SER A 443 -19.53 -29.58 -56.21
CA SER A 443 -19.96 -30.08 -57.53
C SER A 443 -21.10 -29.26 -58.17
N SER A 444 -21.63 -28.25 -57.45
CA SER A 444 -22.75 -27.41 -57.90
C SER A 444 -22.42 -25.92 -57.75
N MET A 445 -22.51 -25.18 -58.86
CA MET A 445 -22.30 -23.73 -58.88
C MET A 445 -23.29 -22.99 -57.96
N LYS A 446 -24.55 -23.45 -57.89
CA LYS A 446 -25.57 -22.84 -57.01
C LYS A 446 -25.19 -23.02 -55.53
N THR A 447 -24.61 -24.16 -55.18
CA THR A 447 -24.15 -24.45 -53.82
C THR A 447 -22.92 -23.60 -53.48
N LEU A 448 -21.93 -23.56 -54.36
CA LEU A 448 -20.74 -22.71 -54.21
C LEU A 448 -21.12 -21.23 -54.05
N GLN A 449 -21.99 -20.72 -54.91
CA GLN A 449 -22.50 -19.36 -54.85
C GLN A 449 -23.20 -19.07 -53.52
N SER A 450 -24.02 -20.00 -53.03
CA SER A 450 -24.71 -19.86 -51.74
C SER A 450 -23.73 -19.84 -50.57
N VAL A 451 -22.73 -20.71 -50.57
CA VAL A 451 -21.68 -20.75 -49.53
C VAL A 451 -20.88 -19.44 -49.51
N VAL A 452 -20.45 -18.96 -50.68
CA VAL A 452 -19.73 -17.68 -50.78
C VAL A 452 -20.60 -16.52 -50.29
N ALA A 453 -21.89 -16.49 -50.63
CA ALA A 453 -22.82 -15.48 -50.16
C ALA A 453 -22.98 -15.51 -48.62
N PHE A 454 -23.09 -16.69 -48.00
CA PHE A 454 -23.12 -16.82 -46.54
C PHE A 454 -21.81 -16.36 -45.88
N CYS A 455 -20.65 -16.70 -46.46
CA CYS A 455 -19.36 -16.23 -45.98
C CYS A 455 -19.26 -14.69 -46.05
N GLN A 456 -19.69 -14.08 -47.16
CA GLN A 456 -19.72 -12.62 -47.33
C GLN A 456 -20.68 -11.95 -46.35
N ARG A 457 -21.88 -12.49 -46.16
CA ARG A 457 -22.85 -12.02 -45.16
C ARG A 457 -22.25 -12.03 -43.76
N TYR A 458 -21.54 -13.09 -43.40
CA TYR A 458 -20.84 -13.19 -42.12
C TYR A 458 -19.73 -12.15 -41.98
N LEU A 459 -18.89 -11.99 -43.01
CA LEU A 459 -17.83 -10.97 -43.04
C LEU A 459 -18.38 -9.54 -42.94
N ASN A 460 -19.51 -9.26 -43.59
CA ASN A 460 -20.18 -7.96 -43.50
C ASN A 460 -20.75 -7.72 -42.10
N LYS A 461 -21.33 -8.73 -41.44
CA LYS A 461 -21.72 -8.62 -40.02
C LYS A 461 -20.54 -8.31 -39.10
N LEU A 462 -19.35 -8.85 -39.38
CA LEU A 462 -18.13 -8.51 -38.63
C LEU A 462 -17.66 -7.08 -38.90
N LYS A 463 -17.78 -6.58 -40.14
CA LYS A 463 -17.43 -5.20 -40.51
C LYS A 463 -18.38 -4.16 -39.92
N VAL A 464 -19.70 -4.41 -39.93
CA VAL A 464 -20.71 -3.51 -39.33
C VAL A 464 -20.57 -3.45 -37.79
N LYS A 465 -20.11 -4.53 -37.15
CA LYS A 465 -19.82 -4.51 -35.71
C LYS A 465 -18.57 -3.72 -35.32
N ARG A 466 -17.65 -3.44 -36.25
CA ARG A 466 -16.50 -2.55 -35.99
C ARG A 466 -16.91 -1.08 -35.85
N SER A 467 -18.02 -0.65 -36.47
CA SER A 467 -18.47 0.74 -36.41
C SER A 467 -19.51 1.03 -35.31
N VAL A 468 -20.15 -0.01 -34.74
CA VAL A 468 -21.30 0.17 -33.82
C VAL A 468 -21.04 -0.30 -32.37
N GLN A 469 -19.90 -0.91 -32.03
CA GLN A 469 -19.70 -1.50 -30.69
C GLN A 469 -18.38 -1.10 -29.99
N GLN A 470 -18.32 0.16 -29.53
CA GLN A 470 -18.04 0.41 -28.11
C GLN A 470 -19.28 -0.02 -27.31
N ARG A 471 -19.22 -1.17 -26.64
CA ARG A 471 -20.02 -1.65 -25.47
C ARG A 471 -20.26 -3.16 -25.55
N LEU A 472 -19.79 -3.85 -24.50
CA LEU A 472 -19.92 -5.27 -24.17
C LEU A 472 -19.19 -6.30 -25.05
N ASP A 473 -18.01 -6.66 -24.56
CA ASP A 473 -17.40 -7.99 -24.47
C ASP A 473 -17.71 -9.04 -25.56
N LEU A 474 -16.89 -9.02 -26.62
CA LEU A 474 -16.75 -10.10 -27.59
C LEU A 474 -16.06 -11.35 -27.01
N GLN A 475 -15.30 -11.26 -25.90
CA GLN A 475 -14.60 -12.40 -25.28
C GLN A 475 -15.58 -13.36 -24.59
N THR A 476 -16.62 -12.85 -23.90
CA THR A 476 -17.66 -13.72 -23.30
C THR A 476 -18.46 -14.47 -24.37
N ARG A 477 -18.73 -13.87 -25.53
CA ARG A 477 -19.46 -14.53 -26.62
C ARG A 477 -18.61 -15.51 -27.44
N CYS A 478 -17.31 -15.27 -27.60
CA CYS A 478 -16.43 -16.22 -28.29
C CYS A 478 -16.08 -17.44 -27.42
N ARG A 479 -15.97 -17.31 -26.09
CA ARG A 479 -15.80 -18.46 -25.19
C ARG A 479 -17.03 -19.37 -25.14
N LEU A 480 -18.24 -18.80 -25.19
CA LEU A 480 -19.49 -19.58 -25.25
C LEU A 480 -19.67 -20.33 -26.59
N LEU A 481 -19.07 -19.87 -27.68
CA LEU A 481 -19.18 -20.53 -28.99
C LEU A 481 -18.16 -21.66 -29.21
N VAL A 482 -16.97 -21.58 -28.59
CA VAL A 482 -15.95 -22.63 -28.75
C VAL A 482 -16.11 -23.75 -27.73
N ARG A 483 -16.73 -23.51 -26.57
CA ARG A 483 -16.83 -24.53 -25.50
C ARG A 483 -18.19 -25.24 -25.37
N ASP A 484 -19.30 -24.64 -25.81
CA ASP A 484 -20.65 -25.18 -25.49
C ASP A 484 -21.60 -25.47 -26.67
N LYS A 485 -21.21 -25.31 -27.95
CA LYS A 485 -22.18 -25.45 -29.06
C LYS A 485 -21.71 -26.17 -30.33
N PHE A 486 -20.83 -27.18 -30.20
CA PHE A 486 -20.60 -28.12 -31.31
C PHE A 486 -21.34 -29.46 -31.18
N THR A 487 -22.09 -29.68 -30.10
CA THR A 487 -22.77 -30.98 -29.87
C THR A 487 -24.29 -30.97 -29.91
N SER A 488 -24.98 -29.83 -30.08
CA SER A 488 -26.46 -29.86 -30.21
C SER A 488 -27.11 -28.59 -30.78
N PHE A 489 -26.48 -27.90 -31.75
CA PHE A 489 -27.18 -26.82 -32.44
C PHE A 489 -28.06 -27.40 -33.55
N ASP A 490 -29.38 -27.45 -33.31
CA ASP A 490 -30.37 -27.82 -34.32
C ASP A 490 -30.42 -26.71 -35.38
N TRP A 491 -29.84 -26.97 -36.55
CA TRP A 491 -29.69 -26.00 -37.65
C TRP A 491 -31.02 -25.64 -38.33
N LYS A 492 -32.14 -26.23 -37.90
CA LYS A 492 -33.44 -26.08 -38.57
C LYS A 492 -34.17 -24.77 -38.27
N GLU A 493 -33.77 -24.00 -37.27
CA GLU A 493 -34.42 -22.71 -36.98
C GLU A 493 -33.43 -21.53 -37.03
N GLN A 494 -33.76 -20.56 -37.91
CA GLN A 494 -33.19 -19.21 -38.04
C GLN A 494 -31.95 -18.96 -38.94
N VAL A 495 -31.79 -19.67 -40.06
CA VAL A 495 -30.99 -19.11 -41.18
C VAL A 495 -31.93 -18.36 -42.13
N GLN A 496 -31.89 -17.03 -42.08
CA GLN A 496 -32.60 -16.19 -43.05
C GLN A 496 -32.14 -16.54 -44.48
N PRO A 497 -33.05 -16.69 -45.46
CA PRO A 497 -32.68 -16.99 -46.84
C PRO A 497 -31.76 -15.90 -47.42
N LEU A 498 -30.93 -16.27 -48.39
CA LEU A 498 -30.05 -15.34 -49.11
C LEU A 498 -30.88 -14.41 -50.00
N SER A 499 -30.58 -13.11 -49.99
CA SER A 499 -31.20 -12.17 -50.91
C SER A 499 -30.64 -12.34 -52.33
N VAL A 500 -31.39 -11.87 -53.32
CA VAL A 500 -30.93 -11.87 -54.73
C VAL A 500 -29.64 -11.05 -54.88
N GLU A 501 -29.49 -9.96 -54.11
CA GLU A 501 -28.32 -9.10 -54.10
C GLU A 501 -27.09 -9.82 -53.54
N GLU A 502 -27.26 -10.58 -52.45
CA GLU A 502 -26.16 -11.36 -51.86
C GLU A 502 -25.69 -12.48 -52.78
N LEU A 503 -26.63 -13.15 -53.46
CA LEU A 503 -26.30 -14.15 -54.48
C LEU A 503 -25.61 -13.52 -55.69
N SER A 504 -26.08 -12.36 -56.15
CA SER A 504 -25.48 -11.62 -57.27
C SER A 504 -24.07 -11.11 -56.93
N GLY A 505 -23.85 -10.64 -55.69
CA GLY A 505 -22.53 -10.24 -55.18
C GLY A 505 -21.56 -11.43 -55.07
N ALA A 506 -22.04 -12.57 -54.58
CA ALA A 506 -21.24 -13.79 -54.52
C ALA A 506 -20.85 -14.30 -55.92
N LEU A 507 -21.77 -14.27 -56.88
CA LEU A 507 -21.48 -14.63 -58.26
C LEU A 507 -20.45 -13.69 -58.88
N SER A 508 -20.61 -12.38 -58.69
CA SER A 508 -19.65 -11.38 -59.17
C SER A 508 -18.25 -11.64 -58.60
N THR A 509 -18.17 -12.01 -57.32
CA THR A 509 -16.90 -12.34 -56.66
C THR A 509 -16.25 -13.59 -57.24
N LEU A 510 -17.04 -14.62 -57.52
CA LEU A 510 -16.57 -15.86 -58.16
C LEU A 510 -16.08 -15.59 -59.58
N VAL A 511 -16.79 -14.77 -60.35
CA VAL A 511 -16.38 -14.37 -61.71
C VAL A 511 -15.06 -13.61 -61.66
N LEU A 512 -14.95 -12.58 -60.81
CA LEU A 512 -13.72 -11.80 -60.66
C LEU A 512 -12.53 -12.69 -60.27
N ARG A 513 -12.76 -13.64 -59.36
CA ARG A 513 -11.72 -14.60 -58.93
C ARG A 513 -11.29 -15.52 -60.09
N ALA A 514 -12.23 -16.05 -60.86
CA ALA A 514 -11.94 -16.90 -62.00
C ALA A 514 -11.20 -16.12 -63.11
N GLN A 515 -11.63 -14.89 -63.40
CA GLN A 515 -10.95 -14.02 -64.37
C GLN A 515 -9.55 -13.62 -63.89
N ALA A 516 -9.37 -13.32 -62.61
CA ALA A 516 -8.05 -13.01 -62.06
C ALA A 516 -7.09 -14.21 -62.12
N GLN A 517 -7.59 -15.44 -62.03
CA GLN A 517 -6.77 -16.65 -62.14
C GLN A 517 -6.40 -16.99 -63.59
N SER A 518 -7.37 -16.87 -64.51
CA SER A 518 -7.23 -17.42 -65.86
C SER A 518 -7.06 -16.37 -66.97
N LEU A 519 -7.37 -15.10 -66.70
CA LEU A 519 -7.43 -14.01 -67.68
C LEU A 519 -6.70 -12.74 -67.18
N SER A 520 -5.70 -12.91 -66.33
CA SER A 520 -4.98 -11.79 -65.70
C SER A 520 -4.25 -10.90 -66.71
N ALA A 521 -3.71 -11.49 -67.79
CA ALA A 521 -3.05 -10.77 -68.86
C ALA A 521 -4.04 -9.94 -69.69
N GLU A 522 -5.21 -10.50 -69.99
CA GLU A 522 -6.29 -9.85 -70.73
C GLU A 522 -6.94 -8.73 -69.92
N ILE A 523 -7.10 -8.90 -68.60
CA ILE A 523 -7.56 -7.83 -67.70
C ILE A 523 -6.58 -6.66 -67.72
N ALA A 524 -5.28 -6.93 -67.57
CA ALA A 524 -4.26 -5.89 -67.54
C ALA A 524 -4.17 -5.14 -68.88
N ASP A 525 -4.30 -5.87 -69.99
CA ASP A 525 -4.26 -5.30 -71.34
C ASP A 525 -5.53 -4.50 -71.68
N ALA A 526 -6.71 -4.95 -71.23
CA ALA A 526 -7.98 -4.22 -71.38
C ALA A 526 -8.04 -2.93 -70.55
N GLN A 527 -7.27 -2.85 -69.45
CA GLN A 527 -7.13 -1.65 -68.63
C GLN A 527 -6.05 -0.69 -69.14
N ALA A 528 -5.19 -1.14 -70.06
CA ALA A 528 -4.13 -0.31 -70.63
C ALA A 528 -4.71 0.71 -71.61
N SER A 529 -4.14 1.92 -71.66
CA SER A 529 -4.59 2.98 -72.58
C SER A 529 -4.48 2.61 -74.06
N ARG A 530 -3.68 1.58 -74.39
CA ARG A 530 -3.56 1.00 -75.74
C ARG A 530 -3.39 -0.52 -75.63
N PRO A 531 -4.47 -1.31 -75.79
CA PRO A 531 -4.41 -2.78 -75.73
C PRO A 531 -3.47 -3.35 -76.79
N GLN A 532 -2.60 -4.29 -76.40
CA GLN A 532 -1.60 -4.93 -77.24
C GLN A 532 -1.94 -6.39 -77.57
N LEU A 533 -2.81 -7.05 -76.81
CA LEU A 533 -3.20 -8.42 -77.13
C LEU A 533 -4.19 -8.42 -78.31
N ARG A 534 -3.97 -9.36 -79.24
CA ARG A 534 -4.84 -9.52 -80.41
C ARG A 534 -6.27 -9.84 -80.00
N ILE A 535 -6.46 -10.66 -78.96
CA ILE A 535 -7.78 -11.08 -78.48
C ILE A 535 -8.57 -9.91 -77.88
N THR A 536 -7.93 -9.08 -77.06
CA THR A 536 -8.51 -7.86 -76.48
C THR A 536 -9.00 -6.90 -77.56
N ARG A 537 -8.20 -6.71 -78.62
CA ARG A 537 -8.54 -5.82 -79.75
C ARG A 537 -9.61 -6.39 -80.68
N THR A 538 -9.59 -7.70 -80.92
CA THR A 538 -10.51 -8.36 -81.88
C THR A 538 -11.90 -8.52 -81.28
N LEU A 539 -12.00 -8.82 -79.98
CA LEU A 539 -13.27 -9.00 -79.26
C LEU A 539 -13.78 -7.72 -78.59
N GLY A 540 -12.97 -6.66 -78.57
CA GLY A 540 -13.33 -5.39 -77.92
C GLY A 540 -13.47 -5.51 -76.41
N LEU A 541 -12.60 -6.29 -75.76
CA LEU A 541 -12.69 -6.57 -74.33
C LEU A 541 -12.49 -5.28 -73.51
N PHE A 542 -13.32 -5.08 -72.49
CA PHE A 542 -13.18 -3.96 -71.56
C PHE A 542 -13.54 -4.37 -70.14
N VAL A 543 -13.04 -3.65 -69.14
CA VAL A 543 -13.39 -3.88 -67.75
C VAL A 543 -14.56 -2.99 -67.36
N ASP A 544 -15.66 -3.60 -66.90
CA ASP A 544 -16.85 -2.87 -66.48
C ASP A 544 -16.66 -2.15 -65.13
N GLN A 545 -17.65 -1.35 -64.71
CA GLN A 545 -17.62 -0.60 -63.45
C GLN A 545 -17.51 -1.49 -62.19
N LYS A 546 -17.80 -2.79 -62.31
CA LYS A 546 -17.69 -3.77 -61.22
C LYS A 546 -16.36 -4.53 -61.27
N GLY A 547 -15.46 -4.18 -62.19
CA GLY A 547 -14.14 -4.79 -62.35
C GLY A 547 -14.15 -6.08 -63.17
N VAL A 548 -15.28 -6.46 -63.77
CA VAL A 548 -15.42 -7.70 -64.55
C VAL A 548 -14.98 -7.43 -65.98
N LEU A 549 -14.11 -8.29 -66.53
CA LEU A 549 -13.76 -8.26 -67.95
C LEU A 549 -14.96 -8.72 -68.78
N ARG A 550 -15.38 -7.90 -69.75
CA ARG A 550 -16.54 -8.10 -70.61
C ARG A 550 -16.14 -8.30 -72.06
#